data_AF-A0AA41ZCE2-F1
#
_entry.id   AF-A0AA41ZCE2-F1
#
_cell.length_a   1.000
_cell.length_b   1.000
_cell.length_c   1.000
_cell.angle_alpha   90.00
_cell.angle_beta   90.00
_cell.angle_gamma   90.00
#
_symmetry.space_group_name_H-M   'P 1'
#
loop_
_entity.id
_entity.type
_entity.pdbx_description
1 polymer ?
#
loop_
_entity_poly.entity_id
_entity_poly.type
_entity_poly.pdbx_seq_one_letter_code
_entity_poly.pdbx_strand_id
1 'polypeptide(L)'
;MTITLKEVCEFQEAFDKSVSIGSRPFYYKIGEDNIQELEHLIVCMLGELGEFSNIVKKVVRGDFSIDTVKGELDEELVDVFIYLIKIANQFDVDLESGFLNKLEKNKLRFGGLS
;
A
#
# COMPACT_ATOMS: atom_id res chain seq x y z
N MET A 1 5.99 -10.82 17.94
CA MET A 1 6.75 -9.55 17.94
C MET A 1 5.79 -8.48 17.47
N THR A 2 5.67 -7.36 18.16
CA THR A 2 4.83 -6.24 17.73
C THR A 2 5.76 -5.18 17.15
N ILE A 3 5.46 -4.72 15.94
CA ILE A 3 6.23 -3.68 15.24
C ILE A 3 5.31 -2.50 14.93
N THR A 4 5.89 -1.30 14.89
CA THR A 4 5.21 -0.04 14.57
C THR A 4 5.13 0.16 13.05
N LEU A 5 4.23 1.04 12.58
CA LEU A 5 4.15 1.37 11.15
C LEU A 5 5.47 1.99 10.66
N LYS A 6 6.06 2.88 11.46
CA LYS A 6 7.40 3.40 11.18
C LYS A 6 8.45 2.30 10.96
N GLU A 7 8.53 1.30 11.84
CA GLU A 7 9.46 0.17 11.67
C GLU A 7 9.14 -0.64 10.41
N VAL A 8 7.86 -0.85 10.07
CA VAL A 8 7.46 -1.50 8.81
C VAL A 8 7.97 -0.71 7.61
N CYS A 9 7.79 0.61 7.60
CA CYS A 9 8.29 1.48 6.54
C CYS A 9 9.82 1.40 6.41
N GLU A 10 10.55 1.44 7.53
CA GLU A 10 12.00 1.32 7.57
C GLU A 10 12.49 -0.04 7.06
N PHE A 11 11.82 -1.14 7.43
CA PHE A 11 12.15 -2.47 6.92
C PHE A 11 11.92 -2.58 5.41
N GLN A 12 10.80 -2.06 4.91
CA GLN A 12 10.50 -2.08 3.48
C GLN A 12 11.49 -1.23 2.69
N GLU A 13 11.83 -0.04 3.19
CA GLU A 13 12.83 0.83 2.56
C GLU A 13 14.21 0.16 2.50
N ALA A 14 14.65 -0.47 3.59
CA ALA A 14 15.91 -1.18 3.64
C ALA A 14 15.94 -2.34 2.64
N PHE A 15 14.85 -3.10 2.55
CA PHE A 15 14.70 -4.16 1.56
C PHE A 15 14.76 -3.62 0.13
N ASP A 16 13.97 -2.61 -0.19
CA ASP A 16 13.93 -2.01 -1.53
C ASP A 16 15.28 -1.47 -2.00
N LYS A 17 16.05 -0.86 -1.08
CA LYS A 17 17.40 -0.37 -1.36
C LYS A 17 18.41 -1.50 -1.60
N SER A 18 18.13 -2.69 -1.06
CA SER A 18 18.99 -3.87 -1.21
C SER A 18 18.74 -4.68 -2.49
N VAL A 19 17.63 -4.40 -3.20
CA VAL A 19 17.18 -5.17 -4.35
C VAL A 19 17.25 -4.36 -5.65
N SER A 20 17.69 -5.01 -6.71
CA SER A 20 17.64 -4.51 -8.08
C SER A 20 17.34 -5.65 -9.04
N ILE A 21 16.48 -5.41 -10.04
CA ILE A 21 16.25 -6.35 -11.14
C ILE A 21 16.99 -5.84 -12.37
N GLY A 22 18.02 -6.58 -12.78
CA GLY A 22 18.91 -6.14 -13.85
C GLY A 22 19.58 -4.82 -13.48
N SER A 23 19.35 -3.78 -14.28
CA SER A 23 19.85 -2.42 -14.03
C SER A 23 18.85 -1.50 -13.32
N ARG A 24 17.64 -1.97 -12.97
CA ARG A 24 16.62 -1.15 -12.31
C ARG A 24 16.61 -1.40 -10.79
N PRO A 25 16.97 -0.42 -9.96
CA PRO A 25 16.75 -0.50 -8.51
C PRO A 25 15.26 -0.51 -8.16
N PHE A 26 14.91 -1.08 -7.01
CA PHE A 26 13.55 -1.07 -6.48
C PHE A 26 13.18 0.21 -5.73
N TYR A 27 14.17 1.04 -5.45
CA TYR A 27 14.05 2.28 -4.71
C TYR A 27 14.54 3.48 -5.52
N TYR A 28 13.67 4.47 -5.66
CA TYR A 28 14.01 5.79 -6.14
C TYR A 28 13.55 6.83 -5.12
N LYS A 29 14.34 7.88 -4.89
CA LYS A 29 13.77 9.10 -4.30
C LYS A 29 13.05 9.83 -5.43
N ILE A 30 11.73 9.94 -5.33
CA ILE A 30 10.87 10.50 -6.37
C ILE A 30 10.79 12.02 -6.20
N GLY A 31 10.94 12.73 -7.31
CA GLY A 31 10.84 14.17 -7.44
C GLY A 31 10.40 14.57 -8.85
N GLU A 32 10.62 15.83 -9.22
CA GLU A 32 10.17 16.39 -10.50
C GLU A 32 10.77 15.66 -11.72
N ASP A 33 12.02 15.22 -11.63
CA ASP A 33 12.76 14.64 -12.75
C ASP A 33 12.41 13.17 -13.05
N ASN A 34 11.69 12.48 -12.16
CA ASN A 34 11.40 11.04 -12.26
C ASN A 34 9.98 10.68 -11.79
N ILE A 35 9.02 11.57 -12.01
CA ILE A 35 7.61 11.37 -11.61
C ILE A 35 6.97 10.10 -12.20
N GLN A 36 7.51 9.58 -13.32
CA GLN A 36 7.06 8.34 -13.95
C GLN A 36 7.28 7.12 -13.06
N GLU A 37 8.23 7.17 -12.11
CA GLU A 37 8.41 6.11 -11.12
C GLU A 37 7.22 6.05 -10.14
N LEU A 38 6.63 7.21 -9.79
CA LEU A 38 5.39 7.24 -9.02
C LEU A 38 4.21 6.66 -9.81
N GLU A 39 4.10 7.02 -11.09
CA GLU A 39 3.09 6.44 -11.98
C GLU A 39 3.22 4.91 -12.01
N HIS A 40 4.45 4.40 -12.16
CA HIS A 40 4.71 2.97 -12.17
C HIS A 40 4.28 2.29 -10.86
N LEU A 41 4.66 2.85 -9.70
CA LEU A 41 4.26 2.30 -8.40
C LEU A 41 2.74 2.29 -8.20
N ILE A 42 2.03 3.33 -8.68
CA ILE A 42 0.57 3.38 -8.65
C ILE A 42 -0.02 2.28 -9.52
N VAL A 43 0.51 2.07 -10.73
CA VAL A 43 0.05 0.99 -11.63
C VAL A 43 0.23 -0.38 -10.96
N CYS A 44 1.37 -0.63 -10.31
CA CYS A 44 1.58 -1.87 -9.57
C CYS A 44 0.59 -2.03 -8.42
N MET A 45 0.40 -1.01 -7.57
CA MET A 45 -0.57 -1.04 -6.47
C MET A 45 -1.99 -1.34 -6.95
N LEU A 46 -2.39 -0.76 -8.09
CA LEU A 46 -3.69 -1.02 -8.70
C LEU A 46 -3.79 -2.42 -9.32
N GLY A 47 -2.66 -2.99 -9.75
CA GLY A 47 -2.54 -4.40 -10.14
C GLY A 47 -2.97 -5.33 -9.01
N GLU A 48 -2.30 -5.22 -7.86
CA GLU A 48 -2.59 -6.05 -6.67
C GLU A 48 -4.04 -5.84 -6.18
N LEU A 49 -4.53 -4.60 -6.18
CA LEU A 49 -5.93 -4.32 -5.84
C LEU A 49 -6.91 -4.92 -6.87
N GLY A 50 -6.51 -5.01 -8.13
CA GLY A 50 -7.23 -5.67 -9.19
C GLY A 50 -7.31 -7.19 -9.00
N GLU A 51 -6.24 -7.81 -8.53
CA GLU A 51 -6.18 -9.23 -8.18
C GLU A 51 -7.12 -9.53 -7.00
N PHE A 52 -7.02 -8.75 -5.92
CA PHE A 52 -7.97 -8.77 -4.80
C PHE A 52 -9.43 -8.66 -5.29
N SER A 53 -9.71 -7.67 -6.15
CA SER A 53 -11.04 -7.43 -6.70
C SER A 53 -11.55 -8.60 -7.56
N ASN A 54 -10.66 -9.27 -8.29
CA ASN A 54 -11.00 -10.41 -9.11
C ASN A 54 -11.38 -11.64 -8.27
N ILE A 55 -10.69 -11.88 -7.16
CA ILE A 55 -11.04 -12.95 -6.21
C ILE A 55 -12.42 -12.67 -5.61
N VAL A 56 -12.66 -11.45 -5.10
CA VAL A 56 -13.98 -11.06 -4.56
C VAL A 56 -15.08 -11.27 -5.59
N LYS A 57 -14.85 -10.88 -6.85
CA LYS A 57 -15.82 -11.09 -7.94
C LYS A 57 -16.15 -12.56 -8.16
N LYS A 58 -15.17 -13.48 -8.07
CA LYS A 58 -15.41 -14.93 -8.19
C LYS A 58 -16.20 -15.48 -7.00
N VAL A 59 -15.96 -14.98 -5.79
CA VAL A 59 -16.77 -15.32 -4.60
C VAL A 59 -18.22 -14.87 -4.78
N VAL A 60 -18.44 -13.63 -5.20
CA VAL A 60 -19.79 -13.09 -5.44
C VAL A 60 -20.55 -13.85 -6.53
N ARG A 61 -19.85 -14.37 -7.55
CA ARG A 61 -20.43 -15.22 -8.60
C ARG A 61 -20.80 -16.63 -8.10
N GLY A 62 -20.25 -17.05 -6.96
CA GLY A 62 -20.46 -18.38 -6.39
C GLY A 62 -19.45 -19.43 -6.88
N ASP A 63 -18.34 -19.02 -7.50
CA ASP A 63 -17.30 -19.97 -7.94
C ASP A 63 -16.54 -20.57 -6.75
N PHE A 64 -16.39 -19.80 -5.67
CA PHE A 64 -15.64 -20.17 -4.46
C PHE A 64 -16.37 -19.68 -3.21
N SER A 65 -16.13 -20.36 -2.07
CA SER A 65 -16.51 -19.84 -0.76
C SER A 65 -15.48 -18.80 -0.30
N ILE A 66 -15.92 -17.84 0.51
CA ILE A 66 -15.00 -16.87 1.12
C ILE A 66 -13.91 -17.56 1.95
N ASP A 67 -14.26 -18.65 2.66
CA ASP A 67 -13.33 -19.38 3.52
C ASP A 67 -12.21 -20.05 2.72
N THR A 68 -12.49 -20.43 1.47
CA THR A 68 -11.50 -21.11 0.62
C THR A 68 -10.49 -20.15 0.00
N VAL A 69 -10.83 -18.86 -0.13
CA VAL A 69 -9.97 -17.84 -0.76
C VAL A 69 -9.51 -16.76 0.21
N LYS A 70 -9.81 -16.90 1.51
CA LYS A 70 -9.46 -15.89 2.52
C LYS A 70 -7.96 -15.64 2.60
N GLY A 71 -7.15 -16.70 2.46
CA GLY A 71 -5.68 -16.59 2.42
C GLY A 71 -5.21 -15.76 1.22
N GLU A 72 -5.70 -16.07 0.02
CA GLU A 72 -5.39 -15.30 -1.19
C GLU A 72 -5.79 -13.83 -1.03
N LEU A 73 -6.99 -13.55 -0.52
CA LEU A 73 -7.42 -12.15 -0.26
C LEU A 73 -6.53 -11.42 0.75
N ASP A 74 -6.02 -12.12 1.76
CA ASP A 74 -5.10 -11.52 2.74
C ASP A 74 -3.75 -11.19 2.11
N GLU A 75 -3.23 -12.08 1.27
CA GLU A 75 -1.98 -11.88 0.52
C GLU A 75 -2.10 -10.65 -0.40
N GLU A 76 -3.14 -10.59 -1.26
CA GLU A 76 -3.32 -9.46 -2.17
C GLU A 76 -3.49 -8.13 -1.44
N LEU A 77 -4.16 -8.12 -0.28
CA LEU A 77 -4.32 -6.91 0.51
C LEU A 77 -3.00 -6.46 1.15
N VAL A 78 -2.15 -7.42 1.55
CA VAL A 78 -0.80 -7.13 2.02
C VAL A 78 0.07 -6.59 0.89
N ASP A 79 -0.07 -7.10 -0.33
CA ASP A 79 0.68 -6.61 -1.49
C ASP A 79 0.28 -5.16 -1.85
N VAL A 80 -1.01 -4.83 -1.80
CA VAL A 80 -1.49 -3.44 -1.89
C VAL A 80 -0.84 -2.56 -0.82
N PHE A 81 -0.77 -3.05 0.42
CA PHE A 81 -0.17 -2.32 1.53
C PHE A 81 1.35 -2.11 1.34
N ILE A 82 2.07 -3.11 0.83
CA ILE A 82 3.48 -2.99 0.48
C ILE A 82 3.67 -1.85 -0.51
N TYR A 83 2.93 -1.83 -1.61
CA TYR A 83 3.06 -0.74 -2.59
C TYR A 83 2.66 0.63 -2.04
N LEU A 84 1.67 0.71 -1.15
CA LEU A 84 1.33 1.95 -0.45
C LEU A 84 2.51 2.49 0.37
N ILE A 85 3.20 1.62 1.12
CA ILE A 85 4.40 1.99 1.89
C ILE A 85 5.56 2.37 0.95
N LYS A 86 5.76 1.63 -0.15
CA LYS A 86 6.79 1.94 -1.15
C LYS A 86 6.59 3.35 -1.69
N ILE A 87 5.35 3.71 -2.06
CA ILE A 87 5.00 5.06 -2.50
C ILE A 87 5.30 6.07 -1.40
N ALA A 88 4.90 5.80 -0.15
CA ALA A 88 5.12 6.71 0.96
C ALA A 88 6.61 6.98 1.20
N ASN A 89 7.44 5.94 1.24
CA ASN A 89 8.88 6.06 1.43
C ASN A 89 9.56 6.78 0.26
N GLN A 90 9.21 6.42 -0.97
CA GLN A 90 9.87 6.95 -2.17
C GLN A 90 9.44 8.37 -2.52
N PHE A 91 8.22 8.77 -2.18
CA PHE A 91 7.65 10.10 -2.41
C PHE A 91 7.62 11.00 -1.16
N ASP A 92 8.31 10.59 -0.08
CA ASP A 92 8.49 11.37 1.15
C ASP A 92 7.16 11.75 1.85
N VAL A 93 6.25 10.78 1.96
CA VAL A 93 4.94 10.93 2.62
C VAL A 93 4.98 10.32 4.02
N ASP A 94 4.81 11.16 5.04
CA ASP A 94 4.58 10.71 6.42
C ASP A 94 3.11 10.26 6.60
N LEU A 95 2.89 8.94 6.54
CA LEU A 95 1.57 8.32 6.69
C LEU A 95 0.99 8.52 8.10
N GLU A 96 1.82 8.48 9.15
CA GLU A 96 1.36 8.60 10.54
C GLU A 96 0.85 10.01 10.82
N SER A 97 1.67 11.02 10.50
CA SER A 97 1.27 12.43 10.62
C SER A 97 0.08 12.74 9.70
N GLY A 98 0.08 12.21 8.47
CA GLY A 98 -1.03 12.36 7.53
C GLY A 98 -2.35 11.81 8.07
N PHE A 99 -2.32 10.61 8.65
CA PHE A 99 -3.47 9.97 9.29
C PHE A 99 -3.99 10.77 10.48
N LEU A 100 -3.11 11.17 11.42
CA LEU A 100 -3.50 11.93 12.61
C LEU A 100 -4.16 13.27 12.24
N ASN A 101 -3.54 14.01 11.33
CA ASN A 101 -4.09 15.28 10.81
C ASN A 101 -5.46 15.09 10.15
N LYS A 102 -5.65 14.00 9.40
CA LYS A 102 -6.93 13.69 8.77
C LYS A 102 -7.99 13.31 9.79
N LEU A 103 -7.62 12.55 10.82
CA LEU A 103 -8.50 12.13 11.89
C LEU A 103 -9.01 13.33 12.70
N GLU A 104 -8.15 14.30 13.04
CA GLU A 104 -8.56 15.53 13.72
C GLU A 104 -9.57 16.34 12.90
N LYS A 105 -9.31 16.51 11.60
CA LYS A 105 -10.25 17.18 10.67
C LYS A 105 -11.59 16.45 10.61
N ASN A 106 -11.58 15.13 10.60
CA ASN A 106 -12.81 14.33 10.59
C ASN A 106 -13.57 14.44 11.92
N LYS A 107 -12.87 14.47 13.07
CA LYS A 107 -13.49 14.73 14.38
C LYS A 107 -14.17 16.10 14.43
N LEU A 108 -13.56 17.14 13.88
CA LEU A 108 -14.21 18.47 13.80
C LEU A 108 -15.43 18.46 12.87
N ARG A 109 -15.34 17.73 11.75
CA ARG A 109 -16.41 17.66 10.73
C ARG A 109 -17.62 16.85 11.19
N PHE A 110 -17.41 15.76 11.92
CA PHE A 110 -18.46 14.80 12.27
C PHE A 110 -18.71 14.69 13.79
N GLY A 111 -17.81 15.20 14.64
CA GLY A 111 -17.95 15.18 16.10
C GLY A 111 -18.91 16.23 16.66
N GLY A 112 -19.53 17.05 15.81
CA GLY A 112 -20.73 17.83 16.15
C GLY A 112 -22.04 17.05 16.05
N LEU A 113 -22.00 15.76 15.67
CA LEU A 113 -23.13 14.84 15.71
C LEU A 113 -23.08 14.06 17.03
N SER A 114 -23.32 14.77 18.14
CA SER A 114 -23.67 14.18 19.43
C SER A 114 -25.16 14.30 19.66
#